data_AF-A0A520QLS7-F1
#
_entry.id   AF-A0A520QLS7-F1
#
_cell.length_a   1.000
_cell.length_b   1.000
_cell.length_c   1.000
_cell.angle_alpha   90.00
_cell.angle_beta   90.00
_cell.angle_gamma   90.00
#
_symmetry.space_group_name_H-M   'P 1'
#
loop_
_entity.id
_entity.type
_entity.pdbx_description
1 polymer ?
#
loop_
_entity_poly.entity_id
_entity_poly.type
_entity_poly.pdbx_seq_one_letter_code
_entity_poly.pdbx_strand_id
1 'polypeptide(L)'
;MGRGLRVVVGVVTTTLVMLYPLAIWFGLTHFSARTVGLWILALLVPTALYRFRKARREDVLAVLRVPIAVALVVGLGVLTDDARFVLAMPVLINAVLLVTFAGSLRGVPMIERFARMQEPELSEAQRAHCRQVTWAWIAFFFLNGLCAALLALFASRFWWAAYNGGVAYGLMGAMFAGEYVLRQFRFRKYGEGLHDRLLARLFPPREGA
;
A
#
# COMPACT_ATOMS: atom_id res chain seq x y z
N MET A 1 26.08 3.69 -6.79
CA MET A 1 25.02 3.94 -7.80
C MET A 1 24.98 5.44 -8.12
N GLY A 2 25.24 5.85 -9.37
CA GLY A 2 25.38 7.27 -9.75
C GLY A 2 24.08 8.09 -9.59
N ARG A 3 24.19 9.41 -9.36
CA ARG A 3 23.02 10.32 -9.24
C ARG A 3 22.11 10.26 -10.47
N GLY A 4 22.67 10.26 -11.68
CA GLY A 4 21.90 10.18 -12.93
C GLY A 4 21.08 8.90 -13.05
N LEU A 5 21.68 7.74 -12.71
CA LEU A 5 20.98 6.46 -12.71
C LEU A 5 19.81 6.43 -11.71
N ARG A 6 19.95 7.06 -10.54
CA ARG A 6 18.85 7.17 -9.56
C ARG A 6 17.69 8.02 -10.08
N VAL A 7 17.98 9.13 -10.78
CA VAL A 7 16.94 9.98 -11.38
C VAL A 7 16.21 9.24 -12.49
N VAL A 8 16.94 8.58 -13.39
CA VAL A 8 16.34 7.78 -14.47
C VAL A 8 15.46 6.67 -13.91
N VAL A 9 15.95 5.92 -12.93
CA VAL A 9 15.15 4.87 -12.26
C VAL A 9 13.90 5.46 -11.59
N GLY A 10 14.01 6.62 -10.94
CA GLY A 10 12.87 7.29 -10.31
C GLY A 10 11.81 7.72 -11.33
N VAL A 11 12.23 8.34 -12.43
CA VAL A 11 11.33 8.75 -13.53
C VAL A 11 10.64 7.53 -14.13
N VAL A 12 11.40 6.50 -14.51
CA VAL A 12 10.86 5.26 -15.10
C VAL A 12 9.86 4.59 -14.14
N THR A 13 10.20 4.49 -12.85
CA THR A 13 9.31 3.88 -11.86
C THR A 13 8.01 4.67 -11.71
N THR A 14 8.10 6.00 -11.63
CA THR A 14 6.92 6.87 -11.52
C THR A 14 6.04 6.76 -12.75
N THR A 15 6.63 6.77 -13.94
CA THR A 15 5.90 6.58 -15.21
C THR A 15 5.22 5.22 -15.26
N LEU A 16 5.90 4.14 -14.87
CA LEU A 16 5.31 2.81 -14.83
C LEU A 16 4.13 2.71 -13.86
N VAL A 17 4.23 3.35 -12.69
CA VAL A 17 3.13 3.41 -11.71
C VAL A 17 1.94 4.19 -12.29
N MET A 18 2.18 5.29 -12.99
CA MET A 18 1.14 6.09 -13.64
C MET A 18 0.48 5.36 -14.82
N LEU A 19 1.24 4.53 -15.55
CA LEU A 19 0.73 3.79 -16.71
C LEU A 19 0.03 2.48 -16.33
N TYR A 20 0.30 1.93 -15.15
CA TYR A 20 -0.29 0.67 -14.70
C TYR A 20 -1.84 0.63 -14.77
N PRO A 21 -2.60 1.68 -14.37
CA PRO A 21 -4.06 1.67 -14.46
C PRO A 21 -4.55 1.57 -15.91
N LEU A 22 -3.86 2.28 -16.82
CA LEU A 22 -4.13 2.22 -18.25
C LEU A 22 -3.78 0.84 -18.83
N ALA A 23 -2.68 0.23 -18.39
CA ALA A 23 -2.28 -1.10 -18.82
C ALA A 23 -3.30 -2.18 -18.41
N ILE A 24 -3.82 -2.13 -17.17
CA ILE A 24 -4.85 -3.07 -16.70
C ILE A 24 -6.18 -2.82 -17.41
N TRP A 25 -6.60 -1.56 -17.56
CA TRP A 25 -7.81 -1.22 -18.31
C TRP A 25 -7.72 -1.70 -19.76
N PHE A 26 -6.61 -1.41 -20.44
CA PHE A 26 -6.34 -1.85 -21.81
C PHE A 26 -6.33 -3.38 -21.91
N GLY A 27 -5.65 -4.04 -20.97
CA GLY A 27 -5.60 -5.49 -20.83
C GLY A 27 -7.00 -6.10 -20.73
N LEU A 28 -7.80 -5.64 -19.77
CA LEU A 28 -9.17 -6.14 -19.57
C LEU A 28 -10.13 -5.75 -20.71
N THR A 29 -9.79 -4.79 -21.55
CA THR A 29 -10.64 -4.36 -22.67
C THR A 29 -10.34 -5.12 -23.95
N HIS A 30 -9.06 -5.43 -24.22
CA HIS A 30 -8.63 -6.02 -25.49
C HIS A 30 -8.21 -7.49 -25.38
N PHE A 31 -8.00 -8.01 -24.17
CA PHE A 31 -7.59 -9.39 -23.93
C PHE A 31 -8.57 -10.10 -23.00
N SER A 32 -8.52 -11.44 -23.04
CA SER A 32 -9.30 -12.27 -22.12
C SER A 32 -8.84 -12.11 -20.68
N ALA A 33 -9.73 -12.40 -19.73
CA ALA A 33 -9.43 -12.33 -18.31
C ALA A 33 -8.28 -13.28 -17.92
N ARG A 34 -8.21 -14.43 -18.60
CA ARG A 34 -7.12 -15.40 -18.49
C ARG A 34 -5.78 -14.79 -18.86
N THR A 35 -5.69 -14.10 -20.00
CA THR A 35 -4.43 -13.49 -20.45
C THR A 35 -3.96 -12.42 -19.45
N VAL A 36 -4.86 -11.55 -19.01
CA VAL A 36 -4.54 -10.51 -18.00
C VAL A 36 -4.13 -11.15 -16.68
N GLY A 37 -4.85 -12.17 -16.23
CA GLY A 37 -4.53 -12.90 -15.01
C GLY A 37 -3.15 -13.57 -15.08
N LEU A 38 -2.78 -14.14 -16.23
CA LEU A 38 -1.45 -14.71 -16.45
C LEU A 38 -0.36 -13.65 -16.37
N TRP A 39 -0.56 -12.44 -16.90
CA TRP A 39 0.40 -11.32 -16.73
C TRP A 39 0.57 -10.93 -15.27
N ILE A 40 -0.54 -10.83 -14.53
CA ILE A 40 -0.51 -10.53 -13.08
C ILE A 40 0.28 -11.61 -12.33
N LEU A 41 0.00 -12.89 -12.58
CA LEU A 41 0.70 -14.01 -11.94
C LEU A 41 2.18 -14.06 -12.33
N ALA A 42 2.51 -13.78 -13.60
CA ALA A 42 3.88 -13.75 -14.09
C ALA A 42 4.73 -12.67 -13.42
N LEU A 43 4.13 -11.55 -12.99
CA LEU A 43 4.79 -10.52 -12.19
C LEU A 43 4.81 -10.87 -10.70
N LEU A 44 3.68 -11.37 -10.19
CA LEU A 44 3.45 -11.60 -8.77
C LEU A 44 4.30 -12.75 -8.22
N VAL A 45 4.32 -13.90 -8.90
CA VAL A 45 4.95 -15.14 -8.41
C VAL A 45 6.47 -14.97 -8.25
N PRO A 46 7.22 -14.46 -9.24
CA PRO A 46 8.66 -14.23 -9.07
C PRO A 46 8.95 -13.20 -7.97
N THR A 47 8.15 -12.14 -7.88
CA THR A 47 8.30 -11.11 -6.83
C THR A 47 8.05 -11.69 -5.44
N ALA A 48 7.01 -12.52 -5.29
CA ALA A 48 6.69 -13.20 -4.04
C ALA A 48 7.80 -14.19 -3.65
N LEU A 49 8.32 -14.97 -4.60
CA LEU A 49 9.41 -15.90 -4.37
C LEU A 49 10.71 -15.19 -3.96
N TYR A 50 11.03 -14.09 -4.64
CA TYR A 50 12.18 -13.25 -4.29
C TYR A 50 12.06 -12.71 -2.86
N ARG A 51 10.88 -12.18 -2.50
CA ARG A 51 10.61 -11.67 -1.15
C ARG A 51 10.65 -12.77 -0.11
N PHE A 52 10.12 -13.95 -0.40
CA PHE A 52 10.19 -15.14 0.46
C PHE A 52 11.63 -15.53 0.76
N ARG A 53 12.49 -15.59 -0.27
CA ARG A 53 13.91 -15.94 -0.11
C ARG A 53 14.69 -14.93 0.75
N LYS A 54 14.24 -13.67 0.82
CA LYS A 54 14.83 -12.62 1.65
C LYS A 54 14.16 -12.45 3.01
N ALA A 55 12.99 -13.05 3.23
CA ALA A 55 12.24 -12.89 4.47
C ALA A 55 12.90 -13.67 5.60
N ARG A 56 12.93 -13.08 6.79
CA ARG A 56 13.20 -13.84 8.03
C ARG A 56 12.02 -14.77 8.30
N ARG A 57 12.27 -15.89 8.98
CA ARG A 57 11.24 -16.91 9.26
C ARG A 57 9.99 -16.32 9.93
N GLU A 58 10.18 -15.36 10.83
CA GLU A 58 9.11 -14.65 11.54
C GLU A 58 8.27 -13.71 10.66
N ASP A 59 8.82 -13.24 9.54
CA ASP A 59 8.18 -12.27 8.64
C ASP A 59 7.48 -12.92 7.44
N VAL A 60 7.68 -14.22 7.20
CA VAL A 60 7.21 -14.94 6.00
C VAL A 60 5.71 -14.76 5.77
N LEU A 61 4.88 -14.96 6.80
CA LEU A 61 3.44 -14.83 6.67
C LEU A 61 3.01 -13.40 6.32
N ALA A 62 3.64 -12.41 6.94
CA ALA A 62 3.35 -11.00 6.67
C ALA A 62 3.70 -10.62 5.22
N VAL A 63 4.81 -11.15 4.70
CA VAL A 63 5.28 -10.92 3.33
C VAL A 63 4.41 -11.61 2.29
N LEU A 64 3.93 -12.83 2.56
CA LEU A 64 3.24 -13.66 1.58
C LEU A 64 1.72 -13.59 1.62
N ARG A 65 1.08 -13.12 2.70
CA ARG A 65 -0.39 -13.11 2.80
C ARG A 65 -1.10 -12.42 1.64
N VAL A 66 -0.61 -11.25 1.19
CA VAL A 66 -1.23 -10.49 0.10
C VAL A 66 -0.96 -11.18 -1.24
N PRO A 67 0.29 -11.54 -1.58
CA PRO A 67 0.56 -12.31 -2.79
C PRO A 67 -0.23 -13.62 -2.90
N ILE A 68 -0.36 -14.38 -1.81
CA ILE A 68 -1.14 -15.62 -1.80
C ILE A 68 -2.61 -15.33 -2.09
N ALA A 69 -3.20 -14.37 -1.38
CA ALA A 69 -4.61 -14.00 -1.59
C ALA A 69 -4.88 -13.56 -3.04
N VAL A 70 -4.02 -12.71 -3.60
CA VAL A 70 -4.10 -12.28 -5.00
C VAL A 70 -3.93 -13.47 -5.95
N ALA A 71 -2.94 -14.32 -5.73
CA ALA A 71 -2.68 -15.48 -6.60
C ALA A 71 -3.86 -16.46 -6.61
N LEU A 72 -4.51 -16.67 -5.47
CA LEU A 72 -5.70 -17.52 -5.38
C LEU A 72 -6.86 -16.95 -6.20
N VAL A 73 -7.22 -15.69 -5.97
CA VAL A 73 -8.35 -15.06 -6.69
C VAL A 73 -8.05 -14.94 -8.19
N VAL A 74 -6.86 -14.44 -8.56
CA VAL A 74 -6.51 -14.29 -9.98
C VAL A 74 -6.34 -15.66 -10.66
N GLY A 75 -5.82 -16.66 -9.94
CA GLY A 75 -5.73 -18.03 -10.43
C GLY A 75 -7.10 -18.61 -10.78
N LEU A 76 -8.12 -18.37 -9.96
CA LEU A 76 -9.50 -18.73 -10.30
C LEU A 76 -9.99 -18.01 -11.56
N GLY A 77 -9.67 -16.72 -11.72
CA GLY A 77 -9.96 -15.96 -12.94
C GLY A 77 -9.27 -16.52 -14.19
N VAL A 78 -8.03 -17.01 -14.05
CA VAL A 78 -7.30 -17.68 -15.14
C VAL A 78 -7.96 -19.00 -15.54
N LEU A 79 -8.36 -19.80 -14.55
CA LEU A 79 -9.00 -21.09 -14.80
C LEU A 79 -10.38 -20.92 -15.44
N THR A 80 -11.18 -19.99 -14.94
CA THR A 80 -12.57 -19.74 -15.37
C THR A 80 -12.69 -18.79 -16.57
N ASP A 81 -11.62 -18.09 -16.93
CA ASP A 81 -11.61 -16.96 -17.87
C ASP A 81 -12.64 -15.86 -17.54
N ASP A 82 -12.88 -15.66 -16.25
CA ASP A 82 -13.87 -14.70 -15.76
C ASP A 82 -13.19 -13.46 -15.16
N ALA A 83 -13.45 -12.29 -15.76
CA ALA A 83 -12.89 -11.02 -15.36
C ALA A 83 -13.28 -10.59 -13.94
N ARG A 84 -14.40 -11.10 -13.40
CA ARG A 84 -14.88 -10.76 -12.06
C ARG A 84 -13.84 -11.05 -10.98
N PHE A 85 -13.04 -12.10 -11.15
CA PHE A 85 -11.97 -12.43 -10.22
C PHE A 85 -10.85 -11.38 -10.24
N VAL A 86 -10.46 -10.89 -11.42
CA VAL A 86 -9.49 -9.79 -11.53
C VAL A 86 -10.07 -8.50 -10.93
N LEU A 87 -11.36 -8.23 -11.15
CA LEU A 87 -12.03 -7.06 -10.60
C LEU A 87 -12.19 -7.12 -9.06
N ALA A 88 -12.30 -8.31 -8.48
CA ALA A 88 -12.41 -8.53 -7.04
C ALA A 88 -11.06 -8.41 -6.30
N MET A 89 -9.93 -8.43 -7.02
CA MET A 89 -8.59 -8.40 -6.42
C MET A 89 -8.39 -7.23 -5.42
N PRO A 90 -8.74 -5.96 -5.73
CA PRO A 90 -8.53 -4.85 -4.79
C PRO A 90 -9.40 -4.98 -3.53
N VAL A 91 -10.59 -5.58 -3.63
CA VAL A 91 -11.46 -5.84 -2.47
C VAL A 91 -10.78 -6.82 -1.52
N LEU A 92 -10.23 -7.92 -2.05
CA LEU A 92 -9.53 -8.91 -1.25
C LEU A 92 -8.25 -8.34 -0.62
N ILE A 93 -7.49 -7.51 -1.34
CA ILE A 93 -6.32 -6.83 -0.80
C ILE A 93 -6.72 -5.95 0.39
N ASN A 94 -7.76 -5.13 0.25
CA ASN A 94 -8.25 -4.29 1.34
C ASN A 94 -8.71 -5.13 2.53
N ALA A 95 -9.41 -6.25 2.31
CA ALA A 95 -9.84 -7.15 3.38
C ALA A 95 -8.64 -7.75 4.15
N VAL A 96 -7.62 -8.24 3.44
CA VAL A 96 -6.39 -8.78 4.07
C VAL A 96 -5.65 -7.71 4.88
N LEU A 97 -5.56 -6.49 4.34
CA LEU A 97 -4.93 -5.36 5.04
C LEU A 97 -5.75 -4.91 6.25
N LEU A 98 -7.07 -4.84 6.13
CA LEU A 98 -7.98 -4.54 7.24
C LEU A 98 -7.80 -5.54 8.38
N VAL A 99 -7.90 -6.84 8.10
CA VAL A 99 -7.74 -7.90 9.12
C VAL A 99 -6.35 -7.84 9.75
N THR A 100 -5.33 -7.55 8.95
CA THR A 100 -3.97 -7.36 9.48
C THR A 100 -3.90 -6.20 10.46
N PHE A 101 -4.35 -5.02 10.04
CA PHE A 101 -4.21 -3.80 10.85
C PHE A 101 -5.07 -3.92 12.10
N ALA A 102 -6.30 -4.43 11.98
CA ALA A 102 -7.17 -4.73 13.10
C ALA A 102 -6.55 -5.75 14.05
N GLY A 103 -5.99 -6.84 13.54
CA GLY A 103 -5.30 -7.85 14.33
C GLY A 103 -4.08 -7.29 15.09
N SER A 104 -3.37 -6.33 14.50
CA SER A 104 -2.20 -5.70 15.14
C SER A 104 -2.54 -4.90 16.40
N LEU A 105 -3.79 -4.43 16.55
CA LEU A 105 -4.22 -3.66 17.72
C LEU A 105 -4.20 -4.48 19.03
N ARG A 106 -4.26 -5.81 18.96
CA ARG A 106 -4.16 -6.69 20.14
C ARG A 106 -2.77 -6.69 20.77
N GLY A 107 -1.74 -6.31 20.00
CA GLY A 107 -0.37 -6.17 20.46
C GLY A 107 0.18 -4.80 20.07
N VAL A 108 1.35 -4.81 19.41
CA VAL A 108 1.97 -3.61 18.85
C VAL A 108 1.25 -3.20 17.54
N PRO A 109 0.57 -2.05 17.50
CA PRO A 109 -0.15 -1.56 16.32
C PRO A 109 0.76 -1.46 15.09
N MET A 110 0.22 -1.70 13.89
CA MET A 110 1.02 -1.72 12.66
C MET A 110 1.80 -0.42 12.42
N ILE A 111 1.17 0.73 12.68
CA ILE A 111 1.83 2.04 12.51
C ILE A 111 2.97 2.23 13.52
N GLU A 112 2.82 1.68 14.73
CA GLU A 112 3.92 1.71 15.71
C GLU A 112 5.10 0.87 15.22
N ARG A 113 4.85 -0.30 14.63
CA ARG A 113 5.92 -1.12 14.01
C ARG A 113 6.66 -0.33 12.93
N PHE A 114 5.94 0.42 12.10
CA PHE A 114 6.58 1.25 11.07
C PHE A 114 7.35 2.42 11.64
N ALA A 115 6.82 3.08 12.67
CA ALA A 115 7.50 4.16 13.37
C ALA A 115 8.79 3.67 14.04
N ARG A 116 8.79 2.47 14.64
CA ARG A 116 9.97 1.85 15.28
C ARG A 116 11.10 1.51 14.34
N MET A 117 10.83 1.37 13.04
CA MET A 117 11.90 1.21 12.04
C MET A 117 12.69 2.51 11.81
N GLN A 118 12.12 3.66 12.17
CA GLN A 118 12.76 4.98 12.07
C GLN A 118 13.27 5.48 13.44
N GLU A 119 12.43 5.37 14.47
CA GLU A 119 12.73 5.75 15.86
C GLU A 119 12.48 4.53 16.76
N PRO A 120 13.52 3.75 17.13
CA PRO A 120 13.35 2.49 17.87
C PRO A 120 12.60 2.65 19.20
N GLU A 121 12.82 3.78 19.89
CA GLU A 121 12.24 4.11 21.18
C GLU A 121 11.18 5.20 21.06
N LEU A 122 9.92 4.80 21.19
CA LEU A 122 8.77 5.71 21.14
C LEU A 122 8.24 5.99 22.55
N SER A 123 8.01 7.26 22.85
CA SER A 123 7.31 7.69 24.07
C SER A 123 5.88 7.16 24.13
N GLU A 124 5.27 7.14 25.32
CA GLU A 124 3.87 6.73 25.50
C GLU A 124 2.89 7.51 24.63
N ALA A 125 3.08 8.83 24.50
CA ALA A 125 2.26 9.67 23.66
C ALA A 125 2.39 9.31 22.17
N GLN A 126 3.59 8.98 21.69
CA GLN A 126 3.82 8.52 20.32
C GLN A 126 3.18 7.16 20.06
N ARG A 127 3.27 6.22 21.02
CA ARG A 127 2.59 4.90 20.93
C ARG A 127 1.07 5.06 20.86
N ALA A 128 0.48 5.91 21.70
CA ALA A 128 -0.96 6.20 21.67
C ALA A 128 -1.38 6.82 20.33
N HIS A 129 -0.59 7.73 19.77
CA HIS A 129 -0.83 8.29 18.44
C HIS A 129 -0.76 7.22 17.35
N CYS A 130 0.25 6.35 17.35
CA CYS A 130 0.35 5.25 16.38
C CYS A 130 -0.87 4.32 16.43
N ARG A 131 -1.43 4.07 17.62
CA ARG A 131 -2.66 3.30 17.79
C ARG A 131 -3.87 4.00 17.14
N GLN A 132 -4.02 5.32 17.33
CA GLN A 132 -5.08 6.11 16.69
C GLN A 132 -4.96 6.11 15.17
N VAL A 133 -3.74 6.26 14.64
CA VAL A 133 -3.53 6.21 13.19
C VAL A 133 -3.76 4.80 12.64
N THR A 134 -3.45 3.75 13.40
CA THR A 134 -3.81 2.38 13.02
C THR A 134 -5.33 2.21 12.88
N TRP A 135 -6.13 2.82 13.76
CA TRP A 135 -7.60 2.86 13.60
C TRP A 135 -8.04 3.60 12.33
N ALA A 136 -7.41 4.75 12.01
CA ALA A 136 -7.70 5.47 10.78
C ALA A 136 -7.41 4.63 9.53
N TRP A 137 -6.33 3.84 9.54
CA TRP A 137 -6.02 2.89 8.47
C TRP A 137 -7.05 1.76 8.36
N ILE A 138 -7.55 1.24 9.48
CA ILE A 138 -8.62 0.23 9.47
C ILE A 138 -9.89 0.79 8.81
N ALA A 139 -10.31 2.00 9.20
CA ALA A 139 -11.45 2.67 8.60
C ALA A 139 -11.22 2.93 7.10
N PHE A 140 -10.01 3.37 6.73
CA PHE A 140 -9.64 3.56 5.33
C PHE A 140 -9.76 2.26 4.52
N PHE A 141 -9.17 1.15 4.98
CA PHE A 141 -9.24 -0.11 4.24
C PHE A 141 -10.67 -0.65 4.12
N PHE A 142 -11.51 -0.40 5.13
CA PHE A 142 -12.93 -0.75 5.06
C PHE A 142 -13.65 0.04 3.96
N LEU A 143 -13.53 1.37 3.98
CA LEU A 143 -14.19 2.26 3.01
C LEU A 143 -13.63 2.05 1.59
N ASN A 144 -12.31 1.92 1.45
CA ASN A 144 -11.65 1.69 0.18
C ASN A 144 -12.00 0.31 -0.40
N GLY A 145 -12.09 -0.72 0.44
CA GLY A 145 -12.57 -2.04 0.04
C GLY A 145 -14.03 -2.02 -0.42
N LEU A 146 -14.90 -1.26 0.27
CA LEU A 146 -16.29 -1.07 -0.12
C LEU A 146 -16.40 -0.33 -1.46
N CYS A 147 -15.66 0.78 -1.64
CA CYS A 147 -15.61 1.50 -2.91
C CYS A 147 -15.12 0.60 -4.05
N ALA A 148 -14.06 -0.18 -3.82
CA ALA A 148 -13.56 -1.13 -4.81
C ALA A 148 -14.62 -2.18 -5.19
N ALA A 149 -15.39 -2.67 -4.22
CA ALA A 149 -16.46 -3.63 -4.46
C ALA A 149 -17.61 -3.01 -5.26
N LEU A 150 -18.05 -1.81 -4.89
CA LEU A 150 -19.09 -1.09 -5.63
C LEU A 150 -18.67 -0.82 -7.07
N LEU A 151 -17.42 -0.39 -7.30
CA LEU A 151 -16.90 -0.18 -8.65
C LEU A 151 -16.80 -1.49 -9.44
N ALA A 152 -16.43 -2.60 -8.80
CA ALA A 152 -16.33 -3.90 -9.46
C ALA A 152 -17.72 -4.43 -9.88
N LEU A 153 -18.77 -4.11 -9.13
CA LEU A 153 -20.13 -4.58 -9.37
C LEU A 153 -20.92 -3.67 -10.33
N PHE A 154 -20.72 -2.36 -10.24
CA PHE A 154 -21.63 -1.38 -10.86
C PHE A 154 -20.97 -0.41 -11.84
N ALA A 155 -19.65 -0.25 -11.81
CA ALA A 155 -18.96 0.73 -12.65
C ALA A 155 -18.34 0.11 -13.91
N SER A 156 -18.00 0.97 -14.87
CA SER A 156 -17.23 0.55 -16.05
C SER A 156 -15.80 0.16 -15.66
N ARG A 157 -15.17 -0.69 -16.49
CA ARG A 157 -13.76 -1.12 -16.31
C ARG A 157 -12.80 0.07 -16.22
N PHE A 158 -13.11 1.18 -16.91
CA PHE A 158 -12.32 2.41 -16.85
C PHE A 158 -12.34 3.03 -15.45
N TRP A 159 -13.53 3.29 -14.88
CA TRP A 159 -13.64 3.87 -13.54
C TRP A 159 -13.08 2.96 -12.47
N TRP A 160 -13.30 1.65 -12.60
CA TRP A 160 -12.69 0.66 -11.72
C TRP A 160 -11.16 0.74 -11.77
N ALA A 161 -10.56 0.78 -12.96
CA ALA A 161 -9.10 0.84 -13.11
C ALA A 161 -8.53 2.18 -12.65
N ALA A 162 -9.18 3.31 -12.98
CA ALA A 162 -8.74 4.64 -12.57
C ALA A 162 -8.76 4.80 -11.04
N TYR A 163 -9.79 4.31 -10.37
CA TYR A 163 -9.87 4.36 -8.91
C TYR A 163 -8.85 3.42 -8.26
N ASN A 164 -8.91 2.12 -8.57
CA ASN A 164 -8.07 1.13 -7.89
C ASN A 164 -6.60 1.25 -8.28
N GLY A 165 -6.32 1.81 -9.45
CA GLY A 165 -4.97 1.95 -9.96
C GLY A 165 -4.32 3.32 -9.70
N GLY A 166 -5.12 4.38 -9.55
CA GLY A 166 -4.61 5.74 -9.32
C GLY A 166 -5.07 6.31 -7.99
N VAL A 167 -6.38 6.53 -7.84
CA VAL A 167 -6.96 7.24 -6.69
C VAL A 167 -6.65 6.55 -5.36
N ALA A 168 -6.87 5.22 -5.27
CA ALA A 168 -6.62 4.46 -4.05
C ALA A 168 -5.16 4.56 -3.59
N TYR A 169 -4.20 4.53 -4.53
CA TYR A 169 -2.78 4.71 -4.23
C TYR A 169 -2.45 6.13 -3.80
N GLY A 170 -3.06 7.15 -4.43
CA GLY A 170 -2.95 8.54 -4.01
C GLY A 170 -3.46 8.75 -2.58
N LEU A 171 -4.61 8.17 -2.23
CA LEU A 171 -5.17 8.21 -0.87
C LEU A 171 -4.28 7.48 0.15
N MET A 172 -3.75 6.30 -0.20
CA MET A 172 -2.80 5.60 0.66
C MET A 172 -1.52 6.42 0.89
N GLY A 173 -1.00 7.06 -0.15
CA GLY A 173 0.13 7.97 -0.05
C GLY A 173 -0.17 9.16 0.87
N ALA A 174 -1.34 9.77 0.72
CA ALA A 174 -1.80 10.86 1.57
C ALA A 174 -1.97 10.44 3.03
N MET A 175 -2.46 9.22 3.30
CA MET A 175 -2.54 8.65 4.65
C MET A 175 -1.16 8.53 5.31
N PHE A 176 -0.15 8.02 4.59
CA PHE A 176 1.21 7.94 5.13
C PHE A 176 1.86 9.32 5.29
N ALA A 177 1.73 10.21 4.31
CA ALA A 177 2.28 11.55 4.39
C ALA A 177 1.60 12.36 5.53
N GLY A 178 0.29 12.22 5.67
CA GLY A 178 -0.50 12.84 6.74
C GLY A 178 -0.08 12.36 8.12
N GLU A 179 0.08 11.04 8.33
CA GLU A 179 0.62 10.48 9.57
C GLU A 179 1.98 11.09 9.90
N TYR A 180 2.89 11.09 8.93
CA TYR A 180 4.24 11.58 9.12
C TYR A 180 4.27 13.07 9.49
N VAL A 181 3.54 13.91 8.75
CA VAL A 181 3.44 15.35 9.02
C VAL A 181 2.77 15.60 10.38
N LEU A 182 1.71 14.89 10.74
CA LEU A 182 1.05 15.02 12.03
C LEU A 182 1.97 14.61 13.19
N ARG A 183 2.76 13.55 13.01
CA ARG A 183 3.74 13.11 14.00
C ARG A 183 4.81 14.18 14.20
N GLN A 184 5.36 14.71 13.11
CA GLN A 184 6.35 15.78 13.15
C GLN A 184 5.79 17.06 13.78
N PHE A 185 4.58 17.47 13.39
CA PHE A 185 3.90 18.62 13.96
C PHE A 185 3.61 18.46 15.46
N ARG A 186 3.23 17.26 15.92
CA ARG A 186 2.84 17.03 17.32
C ARG A 186 4.04 16.87 18.25
N PHE A 187 5.08 16.16 17.81
CA PHE A 187 6.23 15.81 18.65
C PHE A 187 7.47 16.66 18.37
N ARG A 188 7.48 17.44 17.27
CA ARG A 188 8.54 18.40 16.90
C ARG A 188 9.96 17.81 16.90
N LYS A 189 10.06 16.53 16.52
CA LYS A 189 11.31 15.75 16.46
C LYS A 189 11.73 15.50 15.01
N TYR A 190 12.58 16.38 14.50
CA TYR A 190 13.04 16.35 13.12
C TYR A 190 14.31 15.51 12.96
N GLY A 191 14.37 14.70 11.91
CA GLY A 191 15.60 14.06 11.46
C GLY A 191 16.47 15.00 10.62
N GLU A 192 17.50 14.46 9.97
CA GLU A 192 18.40 15.24 9.10
C GLU A 192 17.87 15.44 7.67
N GLY A 193 16.72 14.84 7.31
CA GLY A 193 16.17 14.85 5.97
C GLY A 193 15.81 16.24 5.45
N LEU A 194 15.81 16.43 4.13
CA LEU A 194 15.40 17.71 3.53
C LEU A 194 13.95 18.08 3.92
N HIS A 195 13.06 17.08 3.95
CA HIS A 195 11.67 17.24 4.36
C HIS A 195 11.54 17.57 5.85
N ASP A 196 12.37 16.97 6.71
CA ASP A 196 12.47 17.31 8.13
C ASP A 196 12.90 18.77 8.34
N ARG A 197 13.92 19.24 7.59
CA ARG A 197 14.39 20.64 7.66
C ARG A 197 13.32 21.64 7.22
N LEU A 198 12.55 21.30 6.19
CA LEU A 198 11.43 22.14 5.74
C LEU A 198 10.32 22.19 6.79
N LEU A 199 9.96 21.04 7.37
CA LEU A 199 8.98 20.99 8.45
C LEU A 199 9.47 21.73 9.70
N ALA A 200 10.74 21.61 10.07
CA ALA A 200 11.32 22.36 11.19
C ALA A 200 11.22 23.88 11.02
N ARG A 201 11.31 24.38 9.77
CA ARG A 201 11.10 25.81 9.47
C ARG A 201 9.65 26.24 9.60
N LEU A 202 8.71 25.40 9.15
CA LEU A 202 7.27 25.67 9.27
C LEU A 202 6.77 25.51 10.71
N PHE A 203 7.43 24.62 11.45
CA PHE A 203 7.04 24.15 12.77
C PHE A 203 8.28 24.12 13.67
N PRO A 204 8.69 25.26 14.26
CA PRO A 204 9.89 25.31 15.10
C PRO A 204 9.88 24.25 16.22
N PRO A 205 11.04 23.65 16.57
CA PRO A 205 11.18 22.81 17.75
C PRO A 205 10.71 23.56 18.99
N ARG A 206 10.10 22.86 19.96
CA ARG A 206 9.79 23.47 21.26
C ARG A 206 11.11 23.69 22.01
N GLU A 207 11.36 24.91 22.47
CA GLU A 207 12.54 25.22 23.28
C GLU A 207 12.56 24.33 24.53
N GLY A 208 13.63 23.55 24.70
CA GLY A 208 13.86 22.69 25.88
C GLY A 208 13.54 21.19 25.73
N ALA A 209 13.42 20.66 24.51
CA ALA A 209 13.32 19.21 24.24
C ALA A 209 14.68 18.55 24.00
#